data_AF-A0A2J7QSH6-F1
#
_entry.id   AF-A0A2J7QSH6-F1
#
_cell.length_a   1.000
_cell.length_b   1.000
_cell.length_c   1.000
_cell.angle_alpha   90.00
_cell.angle_beta   90.00
_cell.angle_gamma   90.00
#
_symmetry.space_group_name_H-M   'P 1'
#
loop_
_entity.id
_entity.type
_entity.pdbx_description
1 polymer ?
#
loop_
_entity_poly.entity_id
_entity_poly.type
_entity_poly.pdbx_seq_one_letter_code
_entity_poly.pdbx_strand_id
1 'polypeptide(L)'
;MDHKPSHREMTSVLISDLYGRIVTQKDIGRAFEVLLKNLPDLVLDTPDAATVLGNFIARAVADDCLPPKFVQICKEKVDCDHARQALSRADTLLSMKHGLVRLDNVWGVGGGLRPVKYLTRQMTLLLQEYLSSGDLQEATRCLLDLEVPHFHHELVYEAVVMTIEAISGHTEEMMCKLLKSLCAAIIITPDMMERGFLRVYEDMPDICLDVPLAYTVLERFVERCQKGGFLTDEVIRKMPSRGRKRFVSEGDGGRVKSHDFV
;
A
#
# COMPACT_ATOMS: atom_id res chain seq x y z
N MET A 1 17.16 -4.74 -13.44
CA MET A 1 17.39 -5.14 -12.03
C MET A 1 17.26 -3.92 -11.14
N ASP A 2 17.94 -2.84 -11.50
CA ASP A 2 17.72 -1.40 -11.26
C ASP A 2 16.28 -0.81 -11.19
N HIS A 3 15.20 -1.60 -11.29
CA HIS A 3 13.83 -1.11 -11.24
C HIS A 3 13.07 -1.61 -10.01
N LYS A 4 11.92 -0.98 -9.74
CA LYS A 4 11.02 -1.30 -8.61
C LYS A 4 10.63 -2.78 -8.56
N PRO A 5 10.38 -3.33 -7.37
CA PRO A 5 9.95 -4.71 -7.23
C PRO A 5 8.74 -5.12 -8.09
N SER A 6 7.75 -4.25 -8.30
CA SER A 6 6.62 -4.53 -9.19
C SER A 6 7.04 -4.83 -10.65
N HIS A 7 8.07 -4.16 -11.17
CA HIS A 7 8.61 -4.46 -12.51
C HIS A 7 9.37 -5.78 -12.55
N ARG A 8 9.98 -6.19 -11.44
CA ARG A 8 10.67 -7.50 -11.31
C ARG A 8 9.64 -8.64 -11.29
N GLU A 9 8.49 -8.43 -10.66
CA GLU A 9 7.33 -9.32 -10.75
C GLU A 9 6.83 -9.44 -12.19
N MET A 10 6.57 -8.31 -12.87
CA MET A 10 6.14 -8.31 -14.28
C MET A 10 7.14 -9.04 -15.19
N THR A 11 8.44 -8.87 -14.96
CA THR A 11 9.48 -9.59 -15.72
C THR A 11 9.42 -11.09 -15.48
N SER A 12 9.17 -11.54 -14.24
CA SER A 12 9.05 -12.97 -13.92
C SER A 12 7.84 -13.59 -14.62
N VAL A 13 6.68 -12.93 -14.52
CA VAL A 13 5.45 -13.32 -15.23
C VAL A 13 5.68 -13.39 -16.74
N LEU A 14 6.35 -12.38 -17.31
CA LEU A 14 6.66 -12.35 -18.74
C LEU A 14 7.53 -13.55 -19.16
N ILE A 15 8.57 -13.90 -18.40
CA ILE A 15 9.40 -15.06 -18.70
C ILE A 15 8.55 -16.34 -18.70
N SER A 16 7.69 -16.51 -17.71
CA SER A 16 6.77 -17.65 -17.61
C SER A 16 5.78 -17.70 -18.78
N ASP A 17 5.18 -16.58 -19.17
CA ASP A 17 4.19 -16.52 -20.25
C ASP A 17 4.80 -16.79 -21.63
N LEU A 18 6.09 -16.44 -21.83
CA LEU A 18 6.82 -16.70 -23.07
C LEU A 18 7.35 -18.14 -23.14
N TYR A 19 7.54 -18.81 -22.00
CA TYR A 19 8.09 -20.15 -21.92
C TYR A 19 7.17 -21.18 -22.61
N GLY A 20 7.77 -22.05 -23.42
CA GLY A 20 7.05 -23.08 -24.19
C GLY A 20 6.32 -22.56 -25.44
N ARG A 21 6.24 -21.23 -25.62
CA ARG A 21 5.65 -20.59 -26.82
C ARG A 21 6.71 -19.96 -27.71
N ILE A 22 7.56 -19.13 -27.12
CA ILE A 22 8.54 -18.31 -27.84
C ILE A 22 9.96 -18.64 -27.38
N VAL A 23 10.17 -18.84 -26.07
CA VAL A 23 11.47 -19.17 -25.50
C VAL A 23 11.47 -20.58 -24.92
N THR A 24 12.60 -21.27 -25.04
CA THR A 24 12.77 -22.62 -24.50
C THR A 24 13.48 -22.60 -23.15
N GLN A 25 13.41 -23.72 -22.43
CA GLN A 25 14.13 -23.91 -21.16
C GLN A 25 15.64 -23.73 -21.34
N LYS A 26 16.18 -24.10 -22.52
CA LYS A 26 17.59 -23.94 -22.85
C LYS A 26 17.97 -22.47 -23.02
N ASP A 27 17.09 -21.68 -23.64
CA ASP A 27 17.31 -20.24 -23.84
C ASP A 27 17.31 -19.51 -22.50
N ILE A 28 16.31 -19.80 -21.66
CA ILE A 28 16.21 -19.24 -20.30
C ILE A 28 17.44 -19.62 -19.48
N GLY A 29 17.82 -20.91 -19.46
CA GLY A 29 19.00 -21.38 -18.74
C GLY A 29 20.29 -20.69 -19.20
N ARG A 30 20.49 -20.55 -20.51
CA ARG A 30 21.63 -19.85 -21.08
C ARG A 30 21.66 -18.37 -20.70
N ALA A 31 20.50 -17.71 -20.71
CA ALA A 31 20.39 -16.31 -20.29
C ALA A 31 20.80 -16.13 -18.81
N PHE A 32 20.35 -17.01 -17.92
CA PHE A 32 20.77 -16.98 -16.52
C PHE A 32 22.26 -17.29 -16.32
N GLU A 33 22.84 -18.21 -17.09
CA GLU A 33 24.30 -18.45 -17.07
C GLU A 33 25.08 -17.19 -17.47
N VAL A 34 24.62 -16.47 -18.50
CA VAL A 34 25.23 -15.19 -18.93
C VAL A 34 25.09 -14.12 -17.84
N LEU A 35 23.91 -13.99 -17.22
CA LEU A 35 23.68 -13.05 -16.13
C LEU A 35 24.57 -13.35 -14.91
N LEU A 36 24.71 -14.63 -14.54
CA LEU A 36 25.61 -15.05 -13.45
C LEU A 36 27.06 -14.68 -13.74
N LYS A 37 27.52 -14.88 -14.98
CA LYS A 37 28.87 -14.51 -15.40
C LYS A 37 29.11 -13.00 -15.32
N ASN A 38 28.11 -12.21 -15.68
CA ASN A 38 28.18 -10.75 -15.72
C ASN A 38 27.84 -10.08 -14.38
N LEU A 39 27.53 -10.83 -13.32
CA LEU A 39 27.22 -10.27 -12.01
C LEU A 39 28.27 -9.31 -11.44
N PRO A 40 29.60 -9.54 -11.61
CA PRO A 40 30.61 -8.58 -11.16
C PRO A 40 30.41 -7.18 -11.74
N ASP A 41 29.96 -7.08 -12.99
CA ASP A 41 29.68 -5.81 -13.66
C ASP A 41 28.30 -5.26 -13.23
N LEU A 42 27.28 -6.13 -13.17
CA LEU A 42 25.91 -5.72 -12.79
C LEU A 42 25.82 -5.13 -11.38
N VAL A 43 26.66 -5.60 -10.46
CA VAL A 43 26.71 -5.09 -9.08
C VAL A 43 27.20 -3.64 -9.01
N LEU A 44 27.93 -3.15 -10.02
CA LEU A 44 28.39 -1.76 -10.08
C LEU A 44 27.20 -0.79 -10.20
N ASP A 45 26.18 -1.16 -10.97
CA ASP A 45 24.98 -0.34 -11.16
C ASP A 45 23.86 -0.71 -10.18
N THR A 46 23.84 -1.95 -9.69
CA THR A 46 22.80 -2.48 -8.82
C THR A 46 23.44 -3.29 -7.68
N PRO A 47 23.75 -2.68 -6.53
CA PRO A 47 24.49 -3.35 -5.44
C PRO A 47 23.84 -4.65 -4.93
N ASP A 48 22.51 -4.78 -5.05
CA ASP A 48 21.74 -5.98 -4.69
C ASP A 48 21.56 -6.99 -5.85
N ALA A 49 22.25 -6.83 -6.98
CA ALA A 49 22.04 -7.62 -8.20
C ALA A 49 22.17 -9.13 -7.97
N ALA A 50 23.10 -9.59 -7.12
CA ALA A 50 23.24 -10.99 -6.78
C ALA A 50 21.98 -11.54 -6.08
N THR A 51 21.42 -10.79 -5.13
CA THR A 51 20.19 -11.16 -4.43
C THR A 51 19.00 -11.17 -5.40
N VAL A 52 18.89 -10.14 -6.25
CA VAL A 52 17.83 -10.02 -7.26
C VAL A 52 17.91 -11.18 -8.26
N LEU A 53 19.10 -11.50 -8.77
CA LEU A 53 19.27 -12.62 -9.69
C LEU A 53 18.92 -13.96 -9.03
N GLY A 54 19.30 -14.15 -7.77
CA GLY A 54 18.91 -15.34 -6.99
C GLY A 54 17.39 -15.48 -6.85
N ASN A 55 16.67 -14.38 -6.63
CA ASN A 55 15.20 -14.38 -6.61
C ASN A 55 14.61 -14.74 -7.98
N PHE A 56 15.15 -14.17 -9.08
CA PHE A 56 14.71 -14.52 -10.44
C PHE A 56 14.92 -16.01 -10.77
N ILE A 57 16.08 -16.57 -10.40
CA ILE A 57 16.37 -18.00 -10.61
C ILE A 57 15.38 -18.85 -9.81
N ALA A 58 15.16 -18.54 -8.53
CA ALA A 58 14.18 -19.27 -7.72
C ALA A 58 12.77 -19.18 -8.31
N ARG A 59 12.36 -18.00 -8.78
CA ARG A 59 11.05 -17.79 -9.41
C ARG A 59 10.90 -18.58 -10.70
N ALA A 60 11.91 -18.55 -11.58
CA ALA A 60 11.91 -19.35 -12.80
C ALA A 60 11.84 -20.86 -12.53
N VAL A 61 12.38 -21.34 -11.41
CA VAL A 61 12.22 -22.74 -10.98
C VAL A 61 10.82 -23.01 -10.46
N ALA A 62 10.22 -22.09 -9.69
CA ALA A 62 8.85 -22.24 -9.19
C ALA A 62 7.80 -22.18 -10.31
N ASP A 63 8.08 -21.45 -11.38
CA ASP A 63 7.22 -21.30 -12.56
C ASP A 63 7.49 -22.39 -13.61
N ASP A 64 8.20 -23.48 -13.25
CA ASP A 64 8.57 -24.61 -14.12
C ASP A 64 9.36 -24.24 -15.40
N CYS A 65 9.89 -23.01 -15.45
CA CYS A 65 10.72 -22.52 -16.56
C CYS A 65 12.15 -23.06 -16.50
N LEU A 66 12.60 -23.50 -15.33
CA LEU A 66 13.89 -24.14 -15.10
C LEU A 66 13.75 -25.32 -14.14
N PRO A 67 14.49 -26.43 -14.34
CA PRO A 67 14.47 -27.53 -13.40
C PRO A 67 15.30 -27.17 -12.15
N PRO A 68 14.94 -27.63 -10.93
CA PRO A 68 15.69 -27.33 -9.69
C PRO A 68 17.19 -27.69 -9.77
N LYS A 69 17.54 -28.73 -10.53
CA LYS A 69 18.93 -29.15 -10.77
C LYS A 69 19.80 -28.07 -11.42
N PHE A 70 19.21 -27.09 -12.10
CA PHE A 70 19.93 -25.97 -12.71
C PHE A 70 20.81 -25.26 -11.67
N VAL A 71 20.26 -24.98 -10.49
CA VAL A 71 20.98 -24.27 -9.41
C VAL A 71 22.22 -25.06 -8.97
N GLN A 72 22.10 -26.38 -8.79
CA GLN A 72 23.21 -27.23 -8.37
C GLN A 72 24.32 -27.28 -9.43
N ILE A 73 23.95 -27.46 -10.70
CA ILE A 73 24.90 -27.48 -11.82
C ILE A 73 25.67 -26.16 -11.93
N CYS A 74 24.98 -25.02 -11.76
CA CYS A 74 25.63 -23.72 -11.81
C CYS A 74 26.57 -23.50 -10.60
N LYS A 75 26.20 -23.97 -9.39
CA LYS A 75 27.03 -23.83 -8.19
C LYS A 75 28.41 -24.49 -8.35
N GLU A 76 28.47 -25.61 -9.05
CA GLU A 76 29.73 -26.34 -9.32
C GLU A 76 30.63 -25.61 -10.34
N LYS A 77 30.07 -24.73 -11.16
CA LYS A 77 30.77 -24.08 -12.29
C LYS A 77 31.22 -22.65 -12.01
N VAL A 78 30.58 -21.96 -11.06
CA VAL A 78 30.85 -20.54 -10.81
C VAL A 78 32.11 -20.33 -9.96
N ASP A 79 32.95 -19.41 -10.41
CA ASP A 79 34.18 -19.00 -9.72
C ASP A 79 34.01 -17.70 -8.92
N CYS A 80 33.10 -16.80 -9.33
CA CYS A 80 32.90 -15.52 -8.67
C CYS A 80 31.97 -15.58 -7.44
N ASP A 81 32.29 -14.77 -6.43
CA ASP A 81 31.56 -14.74 -5.16
C ASP A 81 30.11 -14.26 -5.32
N HIS A 82 29.88 -13.32 -6.24
CA HIS A 82 28.56 -12.74 -6.49
C HIS A 82 27.61 -13.78 -7.09
N ALA A 83 28.09 -14.59 -8.05
CA ALA A 83 27.30 -15.69 -8.61
C ALA A 83 27.04 -16.78 -7.57
N ARG A 84 28.01 -17.09 -6.72
CA ARG A 84 27.83 -18.03 -5.60
C ARG A 84 26.77 -17.53 -4.62
N GLN A 85 26.76 -16.24 -4.32
CA GLN A 85 25.74 -15.60 -3.49
C GLN A 85 24.34 -15.70 -4.12
N ALA A 86 24.21 -15.38 -5.41
CA ALA A 86 22.94 -15.48 -6.13
C ALA A 86 22.37 -16.91 -6.12
N LEU A 87 23.22 -17.90 -6.40
CA LEU A 87 22.82 -19.31 -6.40
C LEU A 87 22.52 -19.84 -5.00
N SER A 88 23.26 -19.39 -3.98
CA SER A 88 22.97 -19.71 -2.57
C SER A 88 21.61 -19.15 -2.14
N ARG A 89 21.30 -17.92 -2.56
CA ARG A 89 20.00 -17.27 -2.33
C ARG A 89 18.87 -18.08 -2.99
N ALA A 90 19.04 -18.44 -4.26
CA ALA A 90 18.03 -19.24 -4.98
C ALA A 90 17.78 -20.60 -4.31
N ASP A 91 18.86 -21.31 -3.96
CA ASP A 91 18.79 -22.60 -3.28
C ASP A 91 18.11 -22.53 -1.91
N THR A 92 18.42 -21.48 -1.14
CA THR A 92 17.78 -21.23 0.15
C THR A 92 16.27 -21.04 -0.01
N LEU A 93 15.83 -20.24 -0.98
CA LEU A 93 14.42 -20.01 -1.27
C LEU A 93 13.69 -21.29 -1.68
N LEU A 94 14.31 -22.09 -2.54
CA LEU A 94 13.73 -23.35 -3.03
C LEU A 94 13.68 -24.43 -1.94
N SER A 95 14.59 -24.39 -0.98
CA SER A 95 14.68 -25.37 0.12
C SER A 95 13.79 -25.03 1.32
N MET A 96 13.20 -23.82 1.37
CA MET A 96 12.30 -23.45 2.47
C MET A 96 11.04 -24.34 2.47
N LYS A 97 10.56 -24.68 3.67
CA LYS A 97 9.26 -25.36 3.82
C LYS A 97 8.16 -24.45 3.27
N HIS A 98 7.33 -24.99 2.37
CA HIS A 98 6.34 -24.23 1.58
C HIS A 98 6.95 -23.10 0.73
N GLY A 99 8.25 -23.17 0.41
CA GLY A 99 8.98 -22.14 -0.32
C GLY A 99 8.41 -21.84 -1.71
N LEU A 100 8.07 -22.88 -2.48
CA LEU A 100 7.53 -22.72 -3.84
C LEU A 100 6.25 -21.87 -3.88
N VAL A 101 5.31 -22.11 -2.97
CA VAL A 101 4.05 -21.33 -2.89
C VAL A 101 4.31 -19.88 -2.43
N ARG A 102 5.39 -19.64 -1.69
CA ARG A 102 5.75 -18.30 -1.21
C ARG A 102 6.51 -17.48 -2.25
N LEU A 103 7.01 -18.10 -3.32
CA LEU A 103 7.76 -17.42 -4.36
C LEU A 103 6.89 -16.49 -5.23
N ASP A 104 5.56 -16.63 -5.19
CA ASP A 104 4.61 -15.68 -5.79
C ASP A 104 4.74 -14.25 -5.23
N ASN A 105 5.31 -14.10 -4.04
CA ASN A 105 5.53 -12.79 -3.41
C ASN A 105 7.02 -12.49 -3.19
N VAL A 106 7.92 -13.14 -3.94
CA VAL A 106 9.38 -12.95 -3.77
C VAL A 106 9.81 -11.50 -4.04
N TRP A 107 9.06 -10.79 -4.89
CA TRP A 107 9.25 -9.37 -5.20
C TRP A 107 8.46 -8.44 -4.28
N GLY A 108 7.78 -8.97 -3.26
CA GLY A 108 6.89 -8.18 -2.42
C GLY A 108 5.48 -8.11 -2.98
N VAL A 109 4.66 -7.32 -2.29
CA VAL A 109 3.20 -7.36 -2.41
C VAL A 109 2.59 -6.06 -2.91
N GLY A 110 3.42 -5.12 -3.37
CA GLY A 110 2.99 -3.87 -3.97
C GLY A 110 2.73 -3.96 -5.47
N GLY A 111 2.42 -2.81 -6.06
CA GLY A 111 2.21 -2.59 -7.49
C GLY A 111 0.74 -2.41 -7.87
N GLY A 112 0.50 -1.58 -8.89
CA GLY A 112 -0.85 -1.27 -9.39
C GLY A 112 -1.62 -2.43 -10.02
N LEU A 113 -0.97 -3.58 -10.23
CA LEU A 113 -1.61 -4.82 -10.70
C LEU A 113 -2.25 -5.62 -9.55
N ARG A 114 -2.01 -5.25 -8.30
CA ARG A 114 -2.60 -5.93 -7.14
C ARG A 114 -4.10 -5.58 -7.03
N PRO A 115 -4.96 -6.52 -6.60
CA PRO A 115 -6.37 -6.23 -6.41
C PRO A 115 -6.59 -5.08 -5.42
N VAL A 116 -7.53 -4.17 -5.72
CA VAL A 116 -7.83 -3.00 -4.85
C VAL A 116 -8.11 -3.44 -3.41
N LYS A 117 -8.93 -4.49 -3.22
CA LYS A 117 -9.23 -5.05 -1.88
C LYS A 117 -7.98 -5.49 -1.12
N TYR A 118 -6.97 -5.98 -1.83
CA TYR A 118 -5.70 -6.36 -1.23
C TYR A 118 -4.93 -5.12 -0.75
N LEU A 119 -4.83 -4.09 -1.61
CA LEU A 119 -4.14 -2.84 -1.29
C LEU A 119 -4.81 -2.10 -0.12
N THR A 120 -6.14 -1.97 -0.13
CA THR A 120 -6.89 -1.40 1.00
C THR A 120 -6.57 -2.15 2.29
N ARG A 121 -6.59 -3.50 2.27
CA ARG A 121 -6.22 -4.30 3.45
C ARG A 121 -4.78 -4.03 3.94
N GLN A 122 -3.81 -3.88 3.03
CA GLN A 122 -2.43 -3.55 3.44
C GLN A 122 -2.35 -2.17 4.09
N MET A 123 -3.08 -1.19 3.56
CA MET A 123 -3.17 0.16 4.14
C MET A 123 -3.81 0.12 5.54
N THR A 124 -4.90 -0.63 5.73
CA THR A 124 -5.52 -0.79 7.06
C THR A 124 -4.55 -1.47 8.05
N LEU A 125 -3.83 -2.52 7.64
CA LEU A 125 -2.85 -3.21 8.50
C LEU A 125 -1.70 -2.28 8.89
N LEU A 126 -1.17 -1.50 7.94
CA LEU A 126 -0.14 -0.48 8.19
C LEU A 126 -0.61 0.53 9.25
N LEU A 127 -1.84 1.04 9.12
CA LEU A 127 -2.41 2.00 10.07
C LEU A 127 -2.56 1.40 11.48
N GLN A 128 -3.02 0.15 11.57
CA GLN A 128 -3.16 -0.58 12.83
C GLN A 128 -1.80 -0.84 13.50
N GLU A 129 -0.80 -1.23 12.71
CA GLU A 129 0.57 -1.43 13.18
C GLU A 129 1.16 -0.11 13.70
N TYR A 130 0.96 0.99 12.97
CA TYR A 130 1.39 2.31 13.39
C TYR A 130 0.74 2.75 14.71
N LEU A 131 -0.57 2.53 14.89
CA LEU A 131 -1.22 2.83 16.17
C LEU A 131 -0.63 2.04 17.34
N SER A 132 -0.13 0.84 17.08
CA SER A 132 0.46 -0.03 18.10
C SER A 132 1.92 0.31 18.39
N SER A 133 2.70 0.68 17.37
CA SER A 133 4.15 0.87 17.46
C SER A 133 4.56 2.34 17.61
N GLY A 134 3.79 3.28 17.04
CA GLY A 134 4.16 4.68 16.89
C GLY A 134 5.30 4.93 15.89
N ASP A 135 5.73 3.93 15.14
CA ASP A 135 6.88 4.01 14.23
C ASP A 135 6.50 4.65 12.88
N LEU A 136 6.85 5.93 12.74
CA LEU A 136 6.62 6.70 11.51
C LEU A 136 7.47 6.21 10.34
N GLN A 137 8.69 5.73 10.60
CA GLN A 137 9.60 5.29 9.54
C GLN A 137 9.10 3.99 8.94
N GLU A 138 8.65 3.06 9.78
CA GLU A 138 8.06 1.81 9.31
C GLU A 138 6.76 2.04 8.54
N ALA A 139 5.84 2.87 9.07
CA ALA A 139 4.61 3.21 8.37
C ALA A 139 4.88 3.85 7.00
N THR A 140 5.88 4.74 6.94
CA THR A 140 6.33 5.36 5.68
C THR A 140 6.85 4.31 4.69
N ARG A 141 7.71 3.40 5.16
CA ARG A 141 8.28 2.33 4.34
C ARG A 141 7.19 1.42 3.79
N CYS A 142 6.28 0.95 4.65
CA CYS A 142 5.16 0.11 4.25
C CYS A 142 4.28 0.76 3.17
N LEU A 143 4.02 2.08 3.25
CA LEU A 143 3.25 2.79 2.24
C LEU A 143 3.99 2.86 0.89
N LEU A 144 5.29 3.16 0.91
CA LEU A 144 6.11 3.25 -0.30
C LEU A 144 6.26 1.90 -1.00
N ASP A 145 6.38 0.81 -0.22
CA ASP A 145 6.47 -0.56 -0.72
C ASP A 145 5.20 -1.02 -1.45
N LEU A 146 4.05 -0.35 -1.25
CA LEU A 146 2.84 -0.63 -2.03
C LEU A 146 2.91 -0.11 -3.47
N GLU A 147 3.79 0.86 -3.77
CA GLU A 147 4.01 1.42 -5.11
C GLU A 147 2.75 1.97 -5.83
N VAL A 148 1.78 2.51 -5.07
CA VAL A 148 0.50 3.02 -5.62
C VAL A 148 0.23 4.49 -5.22
N PRO A 149 1.05 5.46 -5.66
CA PRO A 149 0.97 6.84 -5.23
C PRO A 149 -0.38 7.52 -5.53
N HIS A 150 -1.03 7.14 -6.63
CA HIS A 150 -2.35 7.66 -7.01
C HIS A 150 -3.51 7.03 -6.25
N PHE A 151 -3.23 6.06 -5.37
CA PHE A 151 -4.21 5.42 -4.48
C PHE A 151 -3.99 5.82 -3.01
N HIS A 152 -3.07 6.74 -2.72
CA HIS A 152 -2.81 7.20 -1.34
C HIS A 152 -4.02 7.89 -0.67
N HIS A 153 -4.98 8.39 -1.45
CA HIS A 153 -6.25 8.89 -0.92
C HIS A 153 -7.05 7.81 -0.17
N GLU A 154 -6.80 6.53 -0.44
CA GLU A 154 -7.38 5.41 0.31
C GLU A 154 -6.79 5.32 1.72
N LEU A 155 -5.48 5.42 1.89
CA LEU A 155 -4.85 5.44 3.21
C LEU A 155 -5.39 6.59 4.06
N VAL A 156 -5.56 7.77 3.45
CA VAL A 156 -6.11 8.95 4.15
C VAL A 156 -7.56 8.69 4.57
N TYR A 157 -8.39 8.15 3.67
CA TYR A 157 -9.77 7.77 3.98
C TYR A 157 -9.83 6.78 5.16
N GLU A 158 -9.08 5.68 5.07
CA GLU A 158 -9.02 4.64 6.11
C GLU A 158 -8.51 5.20 7.45
N ALA A 159 -7.52 6.10 7.44
CA ALA A 159 -6.99 6.71 8.65
C ALA A 159 -8.02 7.61 9.35
N VAL A 160 -8.80 8.38 8.59
CA VAL A 160 -9.84 9.25 9.14
C VAL A 160 -11.01 8.40 9.67
N VAL A 161 -11.47 7.40 8.91
CA VAL A 161 -12.54 6.49 9.35
C VAL A 161 -12.13 5.75 10.63
N MET A 162 -10.92 5.18 10.67
CA MET A 162 -10.39 4.52 11.86
C MET A 162 -10.31 5.46 13.07
N THR A 163 -10.01 6.74 12.84
CA THR A 163 -10.02 7.77 13.90
C THR A 163 -11.42 8.03 14.43
N ILE A 164 -12.41 8.13 13.54
CA ILE A 164 -13.82 8.33 13.89
C ILE A 164 -14.34 7.14 14.71
N GLU A 165 -14.10 5.92 14.25
CA GLU A 165 -14.56 4.68 14.89
C GLU A 165 -13.93 4.45 16.27
N ALA A 166 -12.66 4.84 16.46
CA ALA A 166 -11.95 4.66 17.72
C ALA A 166 -12.48 5.56 18.86
N ILE A 167 -13.08 6.72 18.53
CA ILE A 167 -13.58 7.73 19.49
C ILE A 167 -12.52 8.01 20.60
N SER A 168 -11.26 8.14 20.21
CA SER A 168 -10.12 8.22 21.12
C SER A 168 -9.20 9.38 20.77
N GLY A 169 -8.97 10.27 21.74
CA GLY A 169 -8.06 11.40 21.57
C GLY A 169 -6.61 10.99 21.30
N HIS A 170 -6.20 9.80 21.75
CA HIS A 170 -4.89 9.24 21.45
C HIS A 170 -4.77 8.83 19.97
N THR A 171 -5.78 8.14 19.44
CA THR A 171 -5.85 7.77 18.02
C THR A 171 -5.84 9.01 17.13
N GLU A 172 -6.60 10.05 17.48
CA GLU A 172 -6.58 11.34 16.78
C GLU A 172 -5.19 11.97 16.75
N GLU A 173 -4.46 11.97 17.87
CA GLU A 173 -3.13 12.53 17.93
C GLU A 173 -2.15 11.76 17.04
N MET A 174 -2.17 10.42 17.14
CA MET A 174 -1.30 9.56 16.35
C MET A 174 -1.60 9.67 14.85
N MET A 175 -2.86 9.56 14.43
CA MET A 175 -3.21 9.67 13.01
C MET A 175 -2.90 11.05 12.44
N CYS A 176 -3.14 12.11 13.19
CA CYS A 176 -2.74 13.46 12.78
C CYS A 176 -1.21 13.56 12.63
N LYS A 177 -0.43 12.95 13.53
CA LYS A 177 1.04 12.92 13.46
C LYS A 177 1.53 12.17 12.23
N LEU A 178 0.94 11.01 11.91
CA LEU A 178 1.26 10.22 10.72
C LEU A 178 0.96 11.01 9.44
N LEU A 179 -0.27 11.49 9.26
CA LEU A 179 -0.67 12.22 8.06
C LEU A 179 0.16 13.48 7.85
N LYS A 180 0.47 14.22 8.93
CA LYS A 180 1.38 15.36 8.87
C LYS A 180 2.78 14.96 8.41
N SER A 181 3.33 13.87 8.95
CA SER A 181 4.66 13.37 8.56
C SER A 181 4.71 12.98 7.09
N LEU A 182 3.70 12.25 6.61
CA LEU A 182 3.61 11.81 5.21
C LEU A 182 3.41 12.98 4.24
N CYS A 183 2.66 14.01 4.63
CA CYS A 183 2.51 15.23 3.86
C CYS A 183 3.82 16.04 3.81
N ALA A 184 4.49 16.22 4.95
CA ALA A 184 5.74 16.98 5.03
C ALA A 184 6.88 16.32 4.23
N ALA A 185 6.87 14.99 4.15
CA ALA A 185 7.79 14.20 3.33
C ALA A 185 7.40 14.14 1.84
N ILE A 186 6.28 14.76 1.43
CA ILE A 186 5.75 14.74 0.05
C ILE A 186 5.44 13.31 -0.44
N ILE A 187 5.15 12.40 0.48
CA ILE A 187 4.74 11.02 0.15
C ILE A 187 3.26 11.00 -0.21
N ILE A 188 2.44 11.74 0.56
CA ILE A 188 1.05 12.02 0.21
C ILE A 188 1.02 13.43 -0.35
N THR A 189 0.64 13.55 -1.62
CA THR A 189 0.48 14.85 -2.26
C THR A 189 -0.73 15.60 -1.67
N PRO A 190 -0.78 16.93 -1.75
CA PRO A 190 -1.94 17.71 -1.28
C PRO A 190 -3.26 17.24 -1.89
N ASP A 191 -3.24 16.88 -3.18
CA ASP A 191 -4.39 16.36 -3.90
C ASP A 191 -4.84 14.97 -3.40
N MET A 192 -3.92 14.05 -3.07
CA MET A 192 -4.28 12.77 -2.44
C MET A 192 -4.83 12.95 -1.03
N MET A 193 -4.27 13.89 -0.26
CA MET A 193 -4.76 14.25 1.08
C MET A 193 -6.18 14.79 1.00
N GLU A 194 -6.42 15.76 0.11
CA GLU A 194 -7.73 16.37 -0.08
C GLU A 194 -8.79 15.35 -0.50
N ARG A 195 -8.50 14.53 -1.52
CA ARG A 195 -9.44 13.49 -1.98
C ARG A 195 -9.81 12.52 -0.86
N GLY A 196 -8.86 12.14 0.00
CA GLY A 196 -9.11 11.25 1.12
C GLY A 196 -10.12 11.83 2.12
N PHE A 197 -9.93 13.08 2.54
CA PHE A 197 -10.88 13.77 3.43
C PHE A 197 -12.24 14.01 2.78
N LEU A 198 -12.27 14.44 1.52
CA LEU A 198 -13.54 14.71 0.82
C LEU A 198 -14.40 13.46 0.65
N ARG A 199 -13.79 12.29 0.40
CA ARG A 199 -14.51 11.01 0.37
C ARG A 199 -15.17 10.71 1.71
N VAL A 200 -14.46 10.91 2.83
CA VAL A 200 -15.05 10.73 4.16
C VAL A 200 -16.24 11.67 4.34
N TYR A 201 -16.14 12.92 3.91
CA TYR A 201 -17.24 13.89 4.02
C TYR A 201 -18.49 13.46 3.25
N GLU A 202 -18.32 12.87 2.07
CA GLU A 202 -19.39 12.30 1.26
C GLU A 202 -20.05 11.11 1.97
N ASP A 203 -19.25 10.24 2.59
CA ASP A 203 -19.71 9.02 3.29
C ASP A 203 -20.19 9.28 4.74
N MET A 204 -20.05 10.51 5.27
CA MET A 204 -20.46 10.86 6.64
C MET A 204 -21.91 10.50 7.00
N PRO A 205 -22.91 10.66 6.12
CA PRO A 205 -24.28 10.22 6.41
C PRO A 205 -24.38 8.73 6.74
N ASP A 206 -23.58 7.89 6.08
CA ASP A 206 -23.57 6.45 6.30
C ASP A 206 -22.71 6.10 7.52
N ILE A 207 -21.51 6.68 7.63
CA ILE A 207 -20.62 6.50 8.80
C ILE A 207 -21.34 6.84 10.11
N CYS A 208 -22.20 7.86 10.11
CA CYS A 208 -22.91 8.27 11.32
C CYS A 208 -24.05 7.31 11.76
N LEU A 209 -24.47 6.39 10.89
CA LEU A 209 -25.39 5.32 11.25
C LEU A 209 -24.72 4.33 12.21
N ASP A 210 -23.44 4.04 11.97
CA ASP A 210 -22.65 3.12 12.80
C ASP A 210 -22.03 3.83 14.02
N VAL A 211 -21.62 5.10 13.85
CA VAL A 211 -20.96 5.90 14.89
C VAL A 211 -21.76 7.18 15.18
N PRO A 212 -22.63 7.22 16.21
CA PRO A 212 -23.51 8.37 16.49
C PRO A 212 -22.77 9.70 16.74
N LEU A 213 -21.52 9.64 17.20
CA LEU A 213 -20.65 10.80 17.48
C LEU A 213 -19.74 11.16 16.30
N ALA A 214 -19.90 10.54 15.13
CA ALA A 214 -18.97 10.66 14.00
C ALA A 214 -18.65 12.11 13.63
N TYR A 215 -19.69 12.96 13.47
CA TYR A 215 -19.50 14.37 13.13
C TYR A 215 -18.69 15.15 14.16
N THR A 216 -18.88 14.87 15.46
CA THR A 216 -18.13 15.53 16.54
C THR A 216 -16.67 15.10 16.55
N VAL A 217 -16.39 13.82 16.33
CA VAL A 217 -15.02 13.32 16.23
C VAL A 217 -14.34 13.86 14.98
N LEU A 218 -15.03 13.87 13.84
CA LEU A 218 -14.52 14.42 12.60
C LEU A 218 -14.16 15.90 12.74
N GLU A 219 -15.05 16.73 13.30
CA GLU A 219 -14.81 18.15 13.53
C GLU A 219 -13.53 18.37 14.37
N ARG A 220 -13.43 17.67 15.50
CA ARG A 220 -12.23 17.74 16.37
C ARG A 220 -10.96 17.29 15.64
N PHE A 221 -11.05 16.24 14.83
CA PHE A 221 -9.90 15.73 14.08
C PHE A 221 -9.47 16.71 12.97
N VAL A 222 -10.41 17.26 12.20
CA VAL A 222 -10.12 18.26 11.16
C VAL A 222 -9.49 19.52 11.77
N GLU A 223 -10.01 20.02 12.91
CA GLU A 223 -9.39 21.14 13.63
C GLU A 223 -7.95 20.84 14.06
N ARG A 224 -7.69 19.61 14.53
CA ARG A 224 -6.34 19.16 14.90
C ARG A 224 -5.42 19.15 13.68
N CYS A 225 -5.87 18.61 12.55
CA CYS A 225 -5.11 18.56 11.31
C CYS A 225 -4.87 19.97 10.74
N GLN A 226 -5.85 20.88 10.83
CA GLN A 226 -5.72 22.30 10.49
C GLN A 226 -4.64 22.97 11.35
N LYS A 227 -4.67 22.80 12.68
CA LYS A 227 -3.60 23.28 13.57
C LYS A 227 -2.26 22.63 13.25
N GLY A 228 -2.27 21.41 12.72
CA GLY A 228 -1.11 20.70 12.19
C GLY A 228 -0.49 21.35 10.95
N GLY A 229 -1.25 22.15 10.21
CA GLY A 229 -0.80 22.97 9.08
C GLY A 229 -0.67 22.23 7.75
N PHE A 230 -1.35 21.09 7.57
CA PHE A 230 -1.23 20.27 6.35
C PHE A 230 -2.54 20.07 5.57
N LEU A 231 -3.66 20.57 6.08
CA LEU A 231 -4.93 20.58 5.33
C LEU A 231 -5.03 21.83 4.47
N THR A 232 -5.61 21.69 3.28
CA THR A 232 -5.95 22.80 2.39
C THR A 232 -7.17 23.54 2.91
N ASP A 233 -7.29 24.83 2.58
CA ASP A 233 -8.48 25.64 2.90
C ASP A 233 -9.76 25.03 2.29
N GLU A 234 -9.62 24.32 1.17
CA GLU A 234 -10.73 23.63 0.51
C GLU A 234 -11.29 22.50 1.38
N VAL A 235 -10.44 21.66 1.95
CA VAL A 235 -10.84 20.59 2.88
C VAL A 235 -11.55 21.16 4.11
N ILE A 236 -11.03 22.27 4.66
CA ILE A 236 -11.61 22.90 5.85
C ILE A 236 -12.98 23.49 5.52
N ARG A 237 -13.09 24.23 4.40
CA ARG A 237 -14.33 24.89 3.96
C ARG A 237 -15.45 23.89 3.64
N LYS A 238 -15.12 22.71 3.13
CA LYS A 238 -16.09 21.68 2.74
C LYS A 238 -16.52 20.75 3.89
N MET A 239 -15.99 20.93 5.10
CA MET A 239 -16.33 20.08 6.24
C MET A 239 -17.86 20.07 6.49
N PRO A 240 -18.51 18.89 6.53
CA PRO A 240 -19.95 18.81 6.72
C PRO A 240 -20.29 19.06 8.19
N SER A 241 -21.35 19.85 8.42
CA SER A 241 -21.97 19.95 9.74
C SER A 241 -23.20 19.06 9.79
N ARG A 242 -23.43 18.37 10.92
CA ARG A 242 -24.69 17.67 11.11
C ARG A 242 -25.79 18.71 11.20
N GLY A 243 -26.61 18.80 10.15
CA GLY A 243 -27.81 19.63 10.18
C GLY A 243 -28.62 19.26 11.41
N ARG A 244 -28.77 20.20 12.36
CA ARG A 244 -29.67 20.00 13.49
C ARG A 244 -31.06 19.76 12.90
N LYS A 245 -31.55 18.51 12.94
CA LYS A 245 -32.99 18.26 12.78
C LYS A 245 -33.66 19.13 13.82
N ARG A 246 -34.26 20.24 13.39
CA ARG A 246 -35.21 20.97 14.23
C ARG A 246 -36.34 19.99 14.45
N PHE A 247 -36.34 19.32 15.59
CA PHE A 247 -37.58 18.76 16.10
C PHE A 247 -38.51 19.96 16.22
N VAL A 248 -39.44 20.08 15.27
CA VAL A 248 -40.59 20.96 15.45
C VAL A 248 -41.31 20.34 16.64
N SER A 249 -41.13 20.92 17.83
CA SER A 249 -42.04 20.64 18.93
C SER A 249 -43.43 20.95 18.39
N GLU A 250 -44.35 19.99 18.48
CA GLU A 250 -45.74 20.11 18.01
C GLU A 250 -46.53 21.24 18.72
N GLY A 251 -45.87 22.16 19.42
CA GLY A 251 -46.44 23.19 20.28
C GLY A 251 -46.51 24.61 19.71
N ASP A 252 -45.94 24.93 18.56
CA ASP A 252 -46.13 26.27 17.96
C ASP A 252 -47.36 26.29 17.05
N GLY A 253 -48.52 26.34 17.71
CA GLY A 253 -49.83 26.53 17.12
C GLY A 253 -49.85 27.75 16.19
N GLY A 254 -49.80 27.46 14.89
CA GLY A 254 -50.13 28.42 13.84
C GLY A 254 -51.48 29.07 14.14
N ARG A 255 -51.49 30.41 14.13
CA ARG A 255 -52.63 31.29 14.38
C ARG A 255 -53.94 30.74 13.77
N VAL A 256 -54.99 30.65 14.60
CA VAL A 256 -56.36 30.43 14.14
C VAL A 256 -56.73 31.54 13.15
N LYS A 257 -57.14 31.16 11.95
CA LYS A 257 -57.78 32.09 11.01
C LYS A 257 -59.13 32.50 11.60
N SER A 258 -59.29 33.78 11.92
CA SER A 258 -60.61 34.35 12.17
C SER A 258 -61.40 34.33 10.85
N HIS A 259 -62.45 33.52 10.82
CA HIS A 259 -63.48 33.66 9.79
C HIS A 259 -64.40 34.78 10.24
N ASP A 260 -64.31 35.92 9.55
CA ASP A 260 -65.32 36.97 9.63
C ASP A 260 -66.62 36.39 9.05
N PHE A 261 -67.65 36.31 9.90
CA PHE A 261 -69.02 36.07 9.49
C PHE A 261 -69.80 37.37 9.59
N VAL A 262 -70.20 37.86 8.40
CA VAL A 262 -71.26 38.83 8.06
C VAL A 262 -71.05 40.27 8.52
#